data_AF-R2QEZ1-F1
#
_entry.id   AF-R2QEZ1-F1
#
_cell.length_a   1.000
_cell.length_b   1.000
_cell.length_c   1.000
_cell.angle_alpha   90.00
_cell.angle_beta   90.00
_cell.angle_gamma   90.00
#
_symmetry.space_group_name_H-M   'P 1'
#
loop_
_entity.id
_entity.type
_entity.pdbx_description
1 polymer ?
#
loop_
_entity_poly.entity_id
_entity_poly.type
_entity_poly.pdbx_seq_one_letter_code
_entity_poly.pdbx_strand_id
1 'polypeptide(L)'
;MGEFKNNSRILVLSKRPLLLYYSVFLLLSFFSIYFVMIQNRQLFYGDDLGFHLGRIEGVAIAFIKGDYFPRINYFLTGGMGYATGIFYPEIFLYPAALLRISGVSLIHSYVIYVFLINFLTFVIAYHSFDYLKQAPRKSLLFAVLYGLSAYRLSDVLYRAAVGEYLALMVLPFVFVGIHLIIFDSYKKWYVLSIGMATLFMAHLLSSGIMILFIFSLLICNCVRLWHEKIRLIALFKAAGVTILLVAVFLCPMIEQLSFQHLRVQDTPMFYLQKMAETPLNYLETAVKNIRFNNIGLLVLFFLILLAICMIKLSSENKQLIGISLLFFYASTSFFPHWLFHETLFNSIQFPWRYFMIVTFGVLWVLADSLDRLVAKRQGAKAVLYILLFVVTLFSTFDMEQKLKRSTRATVDYSYFEQVDGSKELGFGEEFLPSGMENWMAPTGLLSEPTTIKIRNMSRSYSTFFLDYEAPEMTNLIFPLIYYKGYEVKIEGGGTVSKVHDAGRFKDGNMHGFVEVTVVGNGKLTLWYAGTFVQKMSFLVTSIAWVGMIGALLWSKKTEMKS
;
A
#
# COMPACT_ATOMS: atom_id res chain seq x y z
N MET A 1 -38.79 20.54 17.87
CA MET A 1 -38.84 19.18 18.44
C MET A 1 -37.89 18.29 17.64
N GLY A 2 -36.63 18.16 18.07
CA GLY A 2 -35.60 17.47 17.29
C GLY A 2 -34.32 17.14 18.05
N GLU A 3 -34.37 17.09 19.39
CA GLU A 3 -33.26 16.68 20.24
C GLU A 3 -33.68 15.40 20.96
N PHE A 4 -33.22 14.23 20.51
CA PHE A 4 -33.14 12.97 21.30
C PHE A 4 -32.52 11.83 20.45
N LYS A 5 -31.40 12.08 19.77
CA LYS A 5 -30.66 11.01 19.04
C LYS A 5 -29.22 10.76 19.49
N ASN A 6 -28.66 11.56 20.40
CA ASN A 6 -27.26 11.39 20.82
C ASN A 6 -27.09 10.50 22.06
N ASN A 7 -27.96 10.60 23.07
CA ASN A 7 -27.86 9.77 24.29
C ASN A 7 -28.14 8.27 24.05
N SER A 8 -28.86 7.91 22.99
CA SER A 8 -29.09 6.51 22.63
C SER A 8 -27.84 5.83 22.03
N ARG A 9 -26.89 6.58 21.44
CA ARG A 9 -25.66 6.00 20.86
C ARG A 9 -24.69 5.47 21.91
N ILE A 10 -24.53 6.18 23.04
CA ILE A 10 -23.61 5.79 24.11
C ILE A 10 -24.17 4.61 24.91
N LEU A 11 -25.47 4.60 25.23
CA LEU A 11 -26.11 3.50 25.93
C LEU A 11 -26.16 2.20 25.10
N VAL A 12 -26.34 2.29 23.78
CA VAL A 12 -26.40 1.12 22.88
C VAL A 12 -25.04 0.45 22.68
N LEU A 13 -23.92 1.18 22.79
CA LEU A 13 -22.57 0.59 22.76
C LEU A 13 -22.30 -0.31 23.99
N SER A 14 -22.85 0.04 25.16
CA SER A 14 -22.61 -0.70 26.42
C SER A 14 -23.21 -2.11 26.48
N LYS A 15 -24.21 -2.42 25.63
CA LYS A 15 -24.90 -3.73 25.59
C LYS A 15 -24.42 -4.67 24.48
N ARG A 16 -23.44 -4.27 23.68
CA ARG A 16 -22.91 -5.08 22.57
C ARG A 16 -21.75 -5.96 23.05
N PRO A 17 -21.64 -7.22 22.60
CA PRO A 17 -20.55 -8.12 23.00
C PRO A 17 -19.27 -7.78 22.21
N LEU A 18 -18.81 -6.53 22.26
CA LEU A 18 -17.65 -6.04 21.50
C LEU A 18 -16.37 -6.79 21.88
N LEU A 19 -16.19 -7.10 23.16
CA LEU A 19 -15.06 -7.92 23.63
C LEU A 19 -15.03 -9.31 22.98
N LEU A 20 -16.19 -9.94 22.83
CA LEU A 20 -16.30 -11.22 22.13
C LEU A 20 -15.92 -11.07 20.66
N TYR A 21 -16.41 -10.03 19.97
CA TYR A 21 -16.07 -9.81 18.56
C TYR A 21 -14.58 -9.55 18.36
N TYR A 22 -13.95 -8.74 19.22
CA TYR A 22 -12.50 -8.53 19.15
C TYR A 22 -11.70 -9.79 19.49
N SER A 23 -12.19 -10.62 20.42
CA SER A 23 -11.57 -11.92 20.72
C SER A 23 -11.65 -12.85 19.50
N VAL A 24 -12.79 -12.90 18.81
CA VAL A 24 -12.94 -13.63 17.54
C VAL A 24 -11.97 -13.08 16.50
N PHE A 25 -11.86 -11.76 16.34
CA PHE A 25 -10.93 -11.16 15.38
C PHE A 25 -9.46 -11.48 15.69
N LEU A 26 -9.06 -11.49 16.96
CA LEU A 26 -7.71 -11.91 17.37
C LEU A 26 -7.45 -13.38 16.99
N LEU A 27 -8.40 -14.27 17.30
CA LEU A 27 -8.28 -15.69 16.96
C LEU A 27 -8.20 -15.89 15.43
N LEU A 28 -9.08 -15.24 14.67
CA LEU A 28 -9.06 -15.35 13.21
C LEU A 28 -7.76 -14.79 12.61
N SER A 29 -7.22 -13.69 13.16
CA SER A 29 -5.96 -13.10 12.70
C SER A 29 -4.75 -14.00 12.95
N PHE A 30 -4.77 -14.72 14.09
CA PHE A 30 -3.73 -15.71 14.41
C PHE A 30 -3.86 -16.94 13.51
N PHE A 31 -5.05 -17.53 13.44
CA PHE A 31 -5.27 -18.77 12.68
C PHE A 31 -5.15 -18.57 11.17
N SER A 32 -5.42 -17.38 10.62
CA SER A 32 -5.28 -17.12 9.17
C SER A 32 -3.84 -17.06 8.66
N ILE A 33 -2.85 -17.11 9.55
CA ILE A 33 -1.42 -17.17 9.19
C ILE A 33 -0.70 -18.34 9.85
N TYR A 34 -1.36 -19.08 10.73
CA TYR A 34 -0.71 -20.01 11.64
C TYR A 34 -0.02 -21.15 10.90
N PHE A 35 -0.73 -21.78 9.96
CA PHE A 35 -0.23 -22.98 9.29
C PHE A 35 0.86 -22.66 8.27
N VAL A 36 0.79 -21.49 7.63
CA VAL A 36 1.78 -21.05 6.63
C VAL A 36 2.99 -20.41 7.31
N MET A 37 2.79 -19.43 8.20
CA MET A 37 3.87 -18.59 8.71
C MET A 37 4.45 -19.08 10.04
N ILE A 38 3.64 -19.67 10.94
CA ILE A 38 4.04 -19.89 12.34
C ILE A 38 4.45 -21.33 12.63
N GLN A 39 3.62 -22.32 12.28
CA GLN A 39 3.76 -23.71 12.74
C GLN A 39 5.12 -24.32 12.37
N ASN A 40 5.57 -24.10 11.14
CA ASN A 40 6.82 -24.67 10.61
C ASN A 40 7.98 -23.67 10.59
N ARG A 41 7.77 -22.41 11.03
CA ARG A 41 8.74 -21.31 10.87
C ARG A 41 9.25 -21.16 9.43
N GLN A 42 8.29 -21.17 8.50
CA GLN A 42 8.52 -20.98 7.07
C GLN A 42 7.59 -19.87 6.57
N LEU A 43 7.94 -19.21 5.48
CA LEU A 43 7.02 -18.33 4.76
C LEU A 43 7.09 -18.67 3.28
N PHE A 44 6.00 -18.46 2.58
CA PHE A 44 6.05 -18.41 1.13
C PHE A 44 6.81 -17.13 0.73
N TYR A 45 7.87 -17.26 -0.07
CA TYR A 45 8.70 -16.11 -0.47
C TYR A 45 7.88 -15.07 -1.23
N GLY A 46 6.95 -15.53 -2.06
CA GLY A 46 6.02 -14.65 -2.77
C GLY A 46 6.70 -13.75 -3.79
N ASP A 47 6.02 -12.66 -4.12
CA ASP A 47 6.47 -11.70 -5.13
C ASP A 47 7.36 -10.63 -4.48
N ASP A 48 6.96 -10.12 -3.30
CA ASP A 48 7.50 -8.88 -2.73
C ASP A 48 8.10 -9.02 -1.31
N LEU A 49 8.17 -10.23 -0.73
CA LEU A 49 8.55 -10.38 0.68
C LEU A 49 9.95 -9.82 0.98
N GLY A 50 10.95 -10.21 0.20
CA GLY A 50 12.33 -9.73 0.35
C GLY A 50 12.43 -8.21 0.32
N PHE A 51 11.75 -7.58 -0.64
CA PHE A 51 11.64 -6.13 -0.75
C PHE A 51 11.02 -5.47 0.47
N HIS A 52 9.92 -6.02 1.00
CA HIS A 52 9.29 -5.47 2.19
C HIS A 52 10.11 -5.69 3.46
N LEU A 53 10.82 -6.82 3.60
CA LEU A 53 11.76 -7.03 4.70
C LEU A 53 12.93 -6.03 4.63
N GLY A 54 13.50 -5.81 3.45
CA GLY A 54 14.55 -4.80 3.25
C GLY A 54 14.08 -3.37 3.52
N ARG A 55 12.81 -3.07 3.27
CA ARG A 55 12.19 -1.79 3.68
C ARG A 55 12.04 -1.67 5.20
N ILE A 56 11.59 -2.72 5.88
CA ILE A 56 11.47 -2.72 7.35
C ILE A 56 12.85 -2.54 8.00
N GLU A 57 13.86 -3.30 7.55
CA GLU A 57 15.23 -3.20 8.05
C GLU A 57 15.83 -1.81 7.77
N GLY A 58 15.62 -1.29 6.56
CA GLY A 58 16.07 0.05 6.17
C GLY A 58 15.49 1.17 7.03
N VAL A 59 14.18 1.13 7.30
CA VAL A 59 13.52 2.08 8.22
C VAL A 59 14.08 1.94 9.64
N ALA A 60 14.31 0.71 10.12
CA ALA A 60 14.89 0.49 11.45
C ALA A 60 16.31 1.07 11.56
N ILE A 61 17.17 0.83 10.57
CA ILE A 61 18.53 1.37 10.52
C ILE A 61 18.49 2.90 10.44
N ALA A 62 17.66 3.48 9.57
CA ALA A 62 17.51 4.93 9.43
C ALA A 62 17.11 5.58 10.76
N PHE A 63 16.12 5.01 11.46
CA PHE A 63 15.64 5.51 12.74
C PHE A 63 16.73 5.50 13.81
N ILE A 64 17.52 4.42 13.91
CA ILE A 64 18.66 4.32 14.85
C ILE A 64 19.73 5.37 14.53
N LYS A 65 19.90 5.72 13.25
CA LYS A 65 20.84 6.75 12.77
C LYS A 65 20.30 8.18 12.86
N GLY A 66 19.08 8.37 13.39
CA GLY A 66 18.46 9.68 13.58
C GLY A 66 17.71 10.22 12.35
N ASP A 67 17.54 9.41 11.32
CA ASP A 67 16.72 9.72 10.14
C ASP A 67 15.32 9.10 10.29
N TYR A 68 14.40 9.88 10.85
CA TYR A 68 13.05 9.41 11.18
C TYR A 68 12.09 9.37 10.00
N PHE A 69 12.43 9.94 8.85
CA PHE A 69 11.63 9.95 7.62
C PHE A 69 12.56 9.76 6.42
N PRO A 70 13.20 8.59 6.32
CA PRO A 70 14.21 8.34 5.30
C PRO A 70 13.59 8.48 3.91
N ARG A 71 14.30 9.16 3.03
CA ARG A 71 13.91 9.33 1.61
C ARG A 71 14.61 8.30 0.73
N ILE A 72 15.84 7.98 1.11
CA ILE A 72 16.68 6.96 0.50
C ILE A 72 16.90 5.87 1.54
N ASN A 73 16.59 4.64 1.18
CA ASN A 73 16.87 3.46 1.99
C ASN A 73 18.24 2.92 1.61
N TYR A 74 19.23 3.17 2.47
CA TYR A 74 20.62 2.73 2.31
C TYR A 74 20.89 1.29 2.73
N PHE A 75 19.88 0.53 3.16
CA PHE A 75 20.02 -0.92 3.33
C PHE A 75 19.91 -1.64 1.97
N LEU A 76 19.06 -1.12 1.09
CA LEU A 76 18.85 -1.70 -0.24
C LEU A 76 20.04 -1.44 -1.17
N THR A 77 20.08 -2.23 -2.26
CA THR A 77 21.07 -2.14 -3.34
C THR A 77 22.51 -2.23 -2.84
N GLY A 78 22.75 -3.08 -1.84
CA GLY A 78 24.09 -3.31 -1.29
C GLY A 78 24.70 -2.04 -0.66
N GLY A 79 23.87 -1.14 -0.16
CA GLY A 79 24.33 0.13 0.41
C GLY A 79 24.26 1.31 -0.54
N MET A 80 24.01 1.12 -1.84
CA MET A 80 24.00 2.24 -2.80
C MET A 80 22.78 3.17 -2.61
N GLY A 81 21.77 2.71 -1.89
CA GLY A 81 20.58 3.49 -1.59
C GLY A 81 19.53 3.36 -2.68
N TYR A 82 18.29 3.20 -2.26
CA TYR A 82 17.13 3.17 -3.15
C TYR A 82 16.04 4.10 -2.64
N ALA A 83 15.38 4.86 -3.52
CA ALA A 83 14.44 5.92 -3.13
C ALA A 83 13.06 5.40 -2.66
N THR A 84 13.01 4.33 -1.87
CA THR A 84 11.75 3.76 -1.37
C THR A 84 10.95 4.76 -0.57
N GLY A 85 11.59 5.58 0.27
CA GLY A 85 10.91 6.61 1.06
C GLY A 85 10.22 7.69 0.22
N ILE A 86 10.58 7.85 -1.05
CA ILE A 86 9.94 8.78 -2.00
C ILE A 86 8.79 8.10 -2.75
N PHE A 87 9.03 6.89 -3.28
CA PHE A 87 8.09 6.23 -4.20
C PHE A 87 7.12 5.26 -3.53
N TYR A 88 7.49 4.77 -2.35
CA TYR A 88 6.75 3.78 -1.57
C TYR A 88 6.54 4.29 -0.14
N PRO A 89 5.34 4.78 0.20
CA PRO A 89 5.05 5.23 1.56
C PRO A 89 5.41 4.17 2.61
N GLU A 90 6.19 4.58 3.62
CA GLU A 90 6.76 3.69 4.64
C GLU A 90 6.04 3.78 5.98
N ILE A 91 5.09 4.70 6.14
CA ILE A 91 4.45 5.01 7.43
C ILE A 91 3.82 3.79 8.11
N PHE A 92 3.24 2.87 7.32
CA PHE A 92 2.65 1.64 7.85
C PHE A 92 3.68 0.55 8.20
N LEU A 93 4.95 0.72 7.85
CA LEU A 93 6.02 -0.21 8.22
C LEU A 93 6.63 0.11 9.59
N TYR A 94 6.37 1.30 10.16
CA TYR A 94 6.91 1.71 11.46
C TYR A 94 6.58 0.74 12.59
N PRO A 95 5.37 0.16 12.70
CA PRO A 95 5.10 -0.86 13.72
C PRO A 95 6.08 -2.04 13.65
N ALA A 96 6.40 -2.53 12.45
CA ALA A 96 7.38 -3.61 12.26
C ALA A 96 8.81 -3.12 12.55
N ALA A 97 9.18 -1.93 12.07
CA ALA A 97 10.50 -1.36 12.30
C ALA A 97 10.77 -1.09 13.79
N LEU A 98 9.77 -0.63 14.56
CA LEU A 98 9.89 -0.42 16.00
C LEU A 98 10.08 -1.74 16.76
N LEU A 99 9.41 -2.82 16.35
CA LEU A 99 9.68 -4.15 16.89
C LEU A 99 11.13 -4.58 16.60
N ARG A 100 11.59 -4.34 15.36
CA ARG A 100 12.96 -4.62 14.94
C ARG A 100 13.99 -3.86 15.78
N ILE A 101 13.74 -2.58 16.06
CA ILE A 101 14.56 -1.72 16.93
C ILE A 101 14.57 -2.23 18.38
N SER A 102 13.45 -2.77 18.87
CA SER A 102 13.34 -3.32 20.23
C SER A 102 14.09 -4.65 20.44
N GLY A 103 14.74 -5.20 19.40
CA GLY A 103 15.52 -6.43 19.46
C GLY A 103 14.79 -7.67 18.94
N VAL A 104 13.56 -7.53 18.43
CA VAL A 104 12.88 -8.63 17.72
C VAL A 104 13.55 -8.85 16.37
N SER A 105 13.80 -10.09 15.96
CA SER A 105 14.36 -10.39 14.63
C SER A 105 13.48 -9.81 13.51
N LEU A 106 14.07 -9.56 12.34
CA LEU A 106 13.38 -9.00 11.18
C LEU A 106 12.13 -9.81 10.80
N ILE A 107 12.27 -11.14 10.69
CA ILE A 107 11.17 -12.00 10.27
C ILE A 107 10.04 -12.08 11.30
N HIS A 108 10.36 -12.16 12.60
CA HIS A 108 9.34 -12.13 13.65
C HIS A 108 8.62 -10.77 13.72
N SER A 109 9.34 -9.67 13.48
CA SER A 109 8.75 -8.33 13.38
C SER A 109 7.72 -8.24 12.26
N TYR A 110 8.03 -8.83 11.10
CA TYR A 110 7.11 -8.94 9.97
C TYR A 110 5.88 -9.81 10.31
N VAL A 111 6.06 -10.99 10.92
CA VAL A 111 4.94 -11.89 11.25
C VAL A 111 3.99 -11.27 12.28
N ILE A 112 4.52 -10.61 13.31
CA ILE A 112 3.71 -9.86 14.30
C ILE A 112 2.97 -8.69 13.61
N TYR A 113 3.63 -8.02 12.67
CA TYR A 113 3.02 -6.96 11.87
C TYR A 113 1.86 -7.49 11.01
N VAL A 114 2.03 -8.62 10.30
CA VAL A 114 0.95 -9.24 9.51
C VAL A 114 -0.23 -9.62 10.41
N PHE A 115 0.02 -10.18 11.58
CA PHE A 115 -1.01 -10.45 12.58
C PHE A 115 -1.78 -9.18 12.97
N LEU A 116 -1.08 -8.07 13.25
CA LEU A 116 -1.69 -6.79 13.57
C LEU A 116 -2.54 -6.26 12.42
N ILE A 117 -2.05 -6.31 11.18
CA ILE A 117 -2.82 -5.83 10.01
C ILE A 117 -4.06 -6.68 9.75
N ASN A 118 -4.00 -8.00 9.96
CA ASN A 118 -5.18 -8.86 9.92
C ASN A 118 -6.22 -8.42 10.97
N PHE A 119 -5.79 -8.21 12.21
CA PHE A 119 -6.68 -7.79 13.28
C PHE A 119 -7.34 -6.44 12.96
N LEU A 120 -6.55 -5.45 12.53
CA LEU A 120 -7.05 -4.13 12.14
C LEU A 120 -8.01 -4.20 10.95
N THR A 121 -7.79 -5.10 9.99
CA THR A 121 -8.71 -5.32 8.87
C THR A 121 -10.09 -5.75 9.37
N PHE A 122 -10.17 -6.73 10.26
CA PHE A 122 -11.46 -7.17 10.82
C PHE A 122 -12.16 -6.05 11.58
N VAL A 123 -11.41 -5.30 12.40
CA VAL A 123 -11.93 -4.19 13.19
C VAL A 123 -12.46 -3.08 12.28
N ILE A 124 -11.69 -2.64 11.30
CA ILE A 124 -12.09 -1.57 10.37
C ILE A 124 -13.27 -2.01 9.51
N ALA A 125 -13.28 -3.25 9.01
CA ALA A 125 -14.40 -3.79 8.24
C ALA A 125 -15.69 -3.83 9.07
N TYR A 126 -15.62 -4.34 10.31
CA TYR A 126 -16.76 -4.39 11.23
C TYR A 126 -17.33 -3.00 11.50
N HIS A 127 -16.49 -2.06 11.91
CA HIS A 127 -16.96 -0.71 12.28
C HIS A 127 -17.43 0.08 11.07
N SER A 128 -16.82 -0.09 9.90
CA SER A 128 -17.25 0.57 8.67
C SER A 128 -18.65 0.12 8.27
N PHE A 129 -18.91 -1.19 8.33
CA PHE A 129 -20.24 -1.74 8.04
C PHE A 129 -21.27 -1.33 9.09
N ASP A 130 -20.92 -1.47 10.38
CA ASP A 130 -21.84 -1.13 11.47
C ASP A 130 -22.19 0.36 11.50
N TYR A 131 -21.25 1.24 11.14
CA TYR A 131 -21.48 2.67 11.09
C TYR A 131 -22.58 3.05 10.09
N LEU A 132 -22.62 2.41 8.92
CA LEU A 132 -23.65 2.69 7.89
C LEU A 132 -24.93 1.88 8.10
N LYS A 133 -24.82 0.59 8.42
CA LYS A 133 -25.96 -0.34 8.42
C LYS A 133 -26.57 -0.57 9.81
N GLN A 134 -25.86 -0.21 10.88
CA GLN A 134 -26.29 -0.36 12.27
C GLN A 134 -26.77 -1.78 12.62
N ALA A 135 -26.09 -2.79 12.07
CA ALA A 135 -26.51 -4.19 12.14
C ALA A 135 -25.35 -5.09 12.60
N PRO A 136 -25.05 -5.17 13.91
CA PRO A 136 -23.84 -5.81 14.44
C PRO A 136 -23.57 -7.24 13.95
N ARG A 137 -24.63 -8.06 13.77
CA ARG A 137 -24.49 -9.43 13.26
C ARG A 137 -24.05 -9.47 11.80
N LYS A 138 -24.57 -8.56 10.97
CA LYS A 138 -24.16 -8.39 9.58
C LYS A 138 -22.77 -7.79 9.49
N SER A 139 -22.44 -6.86 10.38
CA SER A 139 -21.10 -6.28 10.50
C SER A 139 -20.07 -7.35 10.84
N LEU A 140 -20.38 -8.26 11.77
CA LEU A 140 -19.54 -9.41 12.08
C LEU A 140 -19.37 -10.33 10.86
N LEU A 141 -20.48 -10.68 10.19
CA LEU A 141 -20.43 -11.50 8.98
C LEU A 141 -19.55 -10.84 7.90
N PHE A 142 -19.77 -9.56 7.60
CA PHE A 142 -18.97 -8.82 6.63
C PHE A 142 -17.48 -8.83 7.01
N ALA A 143 -17.14 -8.53 8.27
CA ALA A 143 -15.76 -8.53 8.73
C ALA A 143 -15.08 -9.88 8.52
N VAL A 144 -15.75 -10.99 8.89
CA VAL A 144 -15.20 -12.33 8.72
C VAL A 144 -15.02 -12.68 7.24
N LEU A 145 -16.08 -12.51 6.43
CA LEU A 145 -16.04 -12.81 5.01
C LEU A 145 -14.94 -12.00 4.29
N TYR A 146 -14.84 -10.72 4.62
CA TYR A 146 -13.89 -9.79 4.00
C TYR A 146 -12.45 -10.06 4.43
N GLY A 147 -12.20 -10.17 5.74
CA GLY A 147 -10.86 -10.38 6.27
C GLY A 147 -10.24 -11.72 5.87
N LEU A 148 -11.08 -12.75 5.66
CA LEU A 148 -10.67 -14.09 5.22
C LEU A 148 -10.95 -14.35 3.73
N SER A 149 -11.29 -13.32 2.95
CA SER A 149 -11.51 -13.48 1.51
C SER A 149 -10.25 -13.99 0.81
N ALA A 150 -10.43 -14.92 -0.13
CA ALA A 150 -9.32 -15.61 -0.79
C ALA A 150 -8.36 -14.63 -1.49
N TYR A 151 -8.89 -13.57 -2.11
CA TYR A 151 -8.08 -12.55 -2.77
C TYR A 151 -7.16 -11.85 -1.77
N ARG A 152 -7.73 -11.35 -0.66
CA ARG A 152 -6.94 -10.73 0.40
C ARG A 152 -5.89 -11.68 0.98
N LEU A 153 -6.27 -12.93 1.25
CA LEU A 153 -5.32 -13.91 1.78
C LEU A 153 -4.25 -14.30 0.76
N SER A 154 -4.51 -14.21 -0.54
CA SER A 154 -3.47 -14.35 -1.56
C SER A 154 -2.47 -13.20 -1.52
N ASP A 155 -2.90 -11.96 -1.29
CA ASP A 155 -1.99 -10.83 -1.09
C ASP A 155 -1.14 -11.00 0.18
N VAL A 156 -1.72 -11.53 1.27
CA VAL A 156 -1.03 -11.72 2.55
C VAL A 156 -0.07 -12.93 2.53
N LEU A 157 -0.55 -14.09 2.10
CA LEU A 157 0.14 -15.37 2.28
C LEU A 157 0.89 -15.85 1.05
N TYR A 158 0.43 -15.52 -0.16
CA TYR A 158 1.07 -15.96 -1.40
C TYR A 158 2.02 -14.89 -1.94
N ARG A 159 1.55 -13.65 -2.07
CA ARG A 159 2.32 -12.59 -2.74
C ARG A 159 3.21 -11.80 -1.79
N ALA A 160 2.84 -11.74 -0.51
CA ALA A 160 3.38 -10.80 0.46
C ALA A 160 3.26 -9.34 0.01
N ALA A 161 2.20 -9.00 -0.74
CA ALA A 161 1.98 -7.67 -1.32
C ALA A 161 1.49 -6.67 -0.26
N VAL A 162 2.42 -6.15 0.56
CA VAL A 162 2.13 -5.35 1.76
C VAL A 162 1.26 -4.13 1.45
N GLY A 163 1.57 -3.43 0.37
CA GLY A 163 0.78 -2.27 -0.05
C GLY A 163 -0.68 -2.65 -0.37
N GLU A 164 -0.88 -3.73 -1.14
CA GLU A 164 -2.22 -4.13 -1.59
C GLU A 164 -3.10 -4.61 -0.41
N TYR A 165 -2.57 -5.40 0.52
CA TYR A 165 -3.38 -5.83 1.66
C TYR A 165 -3.61 -4.73 2.71
N LEU A 166 -2.71 -3.74 2.82
CA LEU A 166 -2.97 -2.51 3.59
C LEU A 166 -4.08 -1.68 2.93
N ALA A 167 -4.09 -1.61 1.59
CA ALA A 167 -5.16 -0.94 0.86
C ALA A 167 -6.52 -1.63 1.09
N LEU A 168 -6.56 -2.96 1.09
CA LEU A 168 -7.75 -3.74 1.47
C LEU A 168 -8.19 -3.48 2.92
N MET A 169 -7.26 -3.34 3.87
CA MET A 169 -7.61 -2.97 5.26
C MET A 169 -8.38 -1.63 5.32
N VAL A 170 -7.98 -0.64 4.52
CA VAL A 170 -8.52 0.73 4.55
C VAL A 170 -9.79 0.90 3.72
N LEU A 171 -9.97 0.09 2.67
CA LEU A 171 -11.03 0.25 1.68
C LEU A 171 -12.46 0.37 2.28
N PRO A 172 -12.88 -0.46 3.26
CA PRO A 172 -14.20 -0.30 3.88
C PRO A 172 -14.42 1.09 4.50
N PHE A 173 -13.37 1.68 5.07
CA PHE A 173 -13.44 3.02 5.67
C PHE A 173 -13.56 4.12 4.60
N VAL A 174 -12.87 3.98 3.46
CA VAL A 174 -13.03 4.89 2.32
C VAL A 174 -14.46 4.83 1.78
N PHE A 175 -15.05 3.63 1.70
CA PHE A 175 -16.44 3.47 1.28
C PHE A 175 -17.41 4.22 2.19
N VAL A 176 -17.19 4.20 3.51
CA VAL A 176 -17.98 5.01 4.46
C VAL A 176 -17.90 6.50 4.11
N GLY A 177 -16.70 7.00 3.81
CA GLY A 177 -16.50 8.40 3.45
C GLY A 177 -17.29 8.84 2.23
N ILE A 178 -17.20 8.08 1.13
CA ILE A 178 -17.94 8.42 -0.10
C ILE A 178 -19.45 8.20 0.07
N HIS A 179 -19.87 7.16 0.80
CA HIS A 179 -21.28 6.90 1.08
C HIS A 179 -21.93 8.05 1.85
N LEU A 180 -21.24 8.57 2.88
CA LEU A 180 -21.69 9.74 3.64
C LEU A 180 -21.91 10.97 2.74
N ILE A 181 -21.01 11.20 1.79
CA ILE A 181 -21.13 12.35 0.87
C ILE A 181 -22.27 12.16 -0.13
N ILE A 182 -22.46 10.96 -0.69
CA ILE A 182 -23.49 10.73 -1.72
C ILE A 182 -24.88 10.58 -1.10
N PHE A 183 -25.02 9.79 -0.04
CA PHE A 183 -26.32 9.32 0.43
C PHE A 183 -26.78 9.94 1.75
N ASP A 184 -25.86 10.32 2.63
CA ASP A 184 -26.15 10.74 4.01
C ASP A 184 -25.56 12.15 4.31
N SER A 185 -24.87 12.32 5.44
CA SER A 185 -24.35 13.60 5.92
C SER A 185 -23.06 14.04 5.23
N TYR A 186 -23.20 14.80 4.14
CA TYR A 186 -22.09 15.40 3.39
C TYR A 186 -21.16 16.29 4.23
N LYS A 187 -21.62 16.76 5.40
CA LYS A 187 -20.81 17.56 6.34
C LYS A 187 -19.60 16.77 6.87
N LYS A 188 -19.67 15.43 6.83
CA LYS A 188 -18.60 14.52 7.24
C LYS A 188 -17.63 14.16 6.11
N TRP A 189 -17.46 15.05 5.14
CA TRP A 189 -16.56 14.86 3.99
C TRP A 189 -15.11 14.53 4.37
N TYR A 190 -14.67 14.98 5.55
CA TYR A 190 -13.34 14.69 6.10
C TYR A 190 -13.08 13.19 6.29
N VAL A 191 -14.13 12.35 6.44
CA VAL A 191 -13.99 10.89 6.53
C VAL A 191 -13.42 10.35 5.22
N LEU A 192 -13.88 10.86 4.07
CA LEU A 192 -13.32 10.49 2.78
C LEU A 192 -11.86 10.98 2.64
N SER A 193 -11.55 12.19 3.11
CA SER A 193 -10.17 12.71 3.08
C SER A 193 -9.20 11.83 3.86
N ILE A 194 -9.56 11.47 5.10
CA ILE A 194 -8.72 10.63 5.95
C ILE A 194 -8.60 9.24 5.33
N GLY A 195 -9.71 8.66 4.85
CA GLY A 195 -9.70 7.35 4.22
C GLY A 195 -8.81 7.30 2.97
N MET A 196 -8.98 8.25 2.05
CA MET A 196 -8.14 8.32 0.84
C MET A 196 -6.69 8.64 1.18
N ALA A 197 -6.41 9.53 2.13
CA ALA A 197 -5.04 9.83 2.54
C ALA A 197 -4.34 8.58 3.12
N THR A 198 -5.05 7.84 3.97
CA THR A 198 -4.59 6.56 4.54
C THR A 198 -4.34 5.53 3.43
N LEU A 199 -5.20 5.50 2.40
CA LEU A 199 -5.05 4.61 1.26
C LEU A 199 -3.83 4.97 0.38
N PHE A 200 -3.60 6.26 0.12
CA PHE A 200 -2.41 6.75 -0.57
C PHE A 200 -1.14 6.40 0.19
N MET A 201 -1.16 6.51 1.51
CA MET A 201 -0.07 6.11 2.40
C MET A 201 0.13 4.59 2.50
N ALA A 202 -0.84 3.79 2.04
CA ALA A 202 -0.72 2.34 1.97
C ALA A 202 -0.18 1.88 0.61
N HIS A 203 -0.83 2.34 -0.46
CA HIS A 203 -0.51 1.91 -1.82
C HIS A 203 -1.08 2.86 -2.89
N LEU A 204 -0.19 3.46 -3.69
CA LEU A 204 -0.56 4.43 -4.72
C LEU A 204 -1.46 3.83 -5.80
N LEU A 205 -1.14 2.64 -6.29
CA LEU A 205 -1.89 2.01 -7.38
C LEU A 205 -3.32 1.63 -6.95
N SER A 206 -3.47 1.07 -5.74
CA SER A 206 -4.80 0.79 -5.16
C SER A 206 -5.59 2.07 -4.90
N SER A 207 -4.92 3.18 -4.60
CA SER A 207 -5.57 4.49 -4.49
C SER A 207 -6.17 4.95 -5.82
N GLY A 208 -5.44 4.76 -6.92
CA GLY A 208 -5.95 4.99 -8.28
C GLY A 208 -7.19 4.14 -8.59
N ILE A 209 -7.16 2.85 -8.28
CA ILE A 209 -8.30 1.94 -8.45
C ILE A 209 -9.50 2.39 -7.61
N MET A 210 -9.27 2.86 -6.38
CA MET A 210 -10.34 3.38 -5.52
C MET A 210 -10.94 4.68 -6.06
N ILE A 211 -10.14 5.54 -6.70
CA ILE A 211 -10.65 6.72 -7.41
C ILE A 211 -11.57 6.30 -8.57
N LEU A 212 -11.21 5.27 -9.33
CA LEU A 212 -12.08 4.73 -10.39
C LEU A 212 -13.39 4.18 -9.82
N PHE A 213 -13.34 3.49 -8.68
CA PHE A 213 -14.54 3.03 -7.98
C PHE A 213 -15.43 4.19 -7.51
N ILE A 214 -14.83 5.22 -6.90
CA ILE A 214 -15.55 6.44 -6.50
C ILE A 214 -16.17 7.09 -7.73
N PHE A 215 -15.43 7.27 -8.82
CA PHE A 215 -15.94 7.84 -10.06
C PHE A 215 -17.12 7.04 -10.62
N SER A 216 -17.06 5.71 -10.59
CA SER A 216 -18.16 4.83 -10.98
C SER A 216 -19.42 5.08 -10.14
N LEU A 217 -19.27 5.24 -8.81
CA LEU A 217 -20.39 5.61 -7.93
C LEU A 217 -20.93 7.02 -8.23
N LEU A 218 -20.06 7.98 -8.58
CA LEU A 218 -20.48 9.33 -8.97
C LEU A 218 -21.30 9.30 -10.26
N ILE A 219 -20.92 8.49 -11.25
CA ILE A 219 -21.71 8.28 -12.48
C ILE A 219 -23.09 7.72 -12.13
N CYS A 220 -23.16 6.67 -11.31
CA CYS A 220 -24.44 6.08 -10.90
C CYS A 220 -25.37 7.06 -10.16
N ASN A 221 -24.82 8.13 -9.57
CA ASN A 221 -25.55 9.13 -8.79
C ASN A 221 -25.44 10.54 -9.38
N CYS A 222 -25.10 10.68 -10.66
CA CYS A 222 -24.81 11.98 -11.28
C CYS A 222 -26.02 12.94 -11.22
N VAL A 223 -27.23 12.42 -11.44
CA VAL A 223 -28.48 13.20 -11.35
C VAL A 223 -28.65 13.77 -9.95
N ARG A 224 -28.42 12.97 -8.91
CA ARG A 224 -28.52 13.43 -7.52
C ARG A 224 -27.48 14.52 -7.22
N LEU A 225 -26.23 14.30 -7.63
CA LEU A 225 -25.13 15.23 -7.40
C LEU A 225 -25.33 16.56 -8.14
N TRP A 226 -25.94 16.53 -9.32
CA TRP A 226 -26.30 17.73 -10.08
C TRP A 226 -27.31 18.62 -9.35
N HIS A 227 -28.33 18.00 -8.74
CA HIS A 227 -29.35 18.72 -7.97
C HIS A 227 -28.84 19.15 -6.58
N GLU A 228 -28.03 18.32 -5.92
CA GLU A 228 -27.47 18.59 -4.59
C GLU A 228 -26.02 19.08 -4.67
N LYS A 229 -25.78 20.24 -5.30
CA LYS A 229 -24.43 20.80 -5.56
C LYS A 229 -23.53 20.90 -4.31
N ILE A 230 -24.11 21.01 -3.12
CA ILE A 230 -23.35 21.01 -1.85
C ILE A 230 -22.54 19.73 -1.64
N ARG A 231 -23.01 18.59 -2.17
CA ARG A 231 -22.27 17.31 -2.14
C ARG A 231 -21.06 17.34 -3.06
N LEU A 232 -21.14 18.01 -4.22
CA LEU A 232 -19.99 18.24 -5.09
C LEU A 232 -18.93 19.10 -4.40
N ILE A 233 -19.34 20.16 -3.70
CA ILE A 233 -18.42 20.99 -2.91
C ILE A 233 -17.75 20.14 -1.82
N ALA A 234 -18.49 19.27 -1.14
CA ALA A 234 -17.97 18.34 -0.15
C ALA A 234 -16.93 17.37 -0.76
N LEU A 235 -17.17 16.87 -1.99
CA LEU A 235 -16.20 16.05 -2.73
C LEU A 235 -14.92 16.81 -3.06
N PHE A 236 -15.02 18.04 -3.58
CA PHE A 236 -13.85 18.86 -3.89
C PHE A 236 -13.04 19.23 -2.64
N LYS A 237 -13.72 19.54 -1.53
CA LYS A 237 -13.06 19.70 -0.22
C LYS A 237 -12.34 18.43 0.18
N ALA A 238 -13.00 17.28 0.03
CA ALA A 238 -12.41 16.00 0.41
C ALA A 238 -11.14 15.69 -0.41
N ALA A 239 -11.18 15.91 -1.73
CA ALA A 239 -10.05 15.73 -2.63
C ALA A 239 -8.91 16.70 -2.33
N GLY A 240 -9.19 18.00 -2.22
CA GLY A 240 -8.18 19.01 -1.91
C GLY A 240 -7.46 18.75 -0.59
N VAL A 241 -8.21 18.40 0.46
CA VAL A 241 -7.61 18.04 1.75
C VAL A 241 -6.83 16.73 1.68
N THR A 242 -7.30 15.73 0.92
CA THR A 242 -6.52 14.50 0.69
C THR A 242 -5.14 14.84 0.15
N ILE A 243 -5.06 15.66 -0.90
CA ILE A 243 -3.80 16.08 -1.53
C ILE A 243 -2.86 16.74 -0.51
N LEU A 244 -3.37 17.63 0.34
CA LEU A 244 -2.56 18.27 1.39
C LEU A 244 -2.03 17.24 2.40
N LEU A 245 -2.85 16.27 2.81
CA LEU A 245 -2.49 15.23 3.77
C LEU A 245 -1.45 14.23 3.23
N VAL A 246 -1.29 14.14 1.90
CA VAL A 246 -0.33 13.22 1.25
C VAL A 246 0.73 13.92 0.41
N ALA A 247 0.81 15.25 0.46
CA ALA A 247 1.75 16.05 -0.31
C ALA A 247 3.21 15.61 -0.07
N VAL A 248 3.55 15.19 1.15
CA VAL A 248 4.86 14.64 1.52
C VAL A 248 5.31 13.44 0.67
N PHE A 249 4.38 12.70 0.06
CA PHE A 249 4.68 11.59 -0.85
C PHE A 249 4.52 12.00 -2.32
N LEU A 250 3.40 12.67 -2.65
CA LEU A 250 3.09 13.04 -4.03
C LEU A 250 4.09 14.06 -4.60
N CYS A 251 4.44 15.11 -3.85
CA CYS A 251 5.30 16.16 -4.36
C CYS A 251 6.74 15.67 -4.62
N PRO A 252 7.40 14.93 -3.71
CA PRO A 252 8.72 14.36 -3.99
C PRO A 252 8.73 13.38 -5.16
N MET A 253 7.71 12.54 -5.28
CA MET A 253 7.58 11.60 -6.41
C MET A 253 7.47 12.35 -7.74
N ILE A 254 6.59 13.35 -7.83
CA ILE A 254 6.43 14.19 -9.03
C ILE A 254 7.75 14.91 -9.34
N GLU A 255 8.44 15.44 -8.33
CA GLU A 255 9.73 16.10 -8.51
C GLU A 255 10.77 15.18 -9.14
N GLN A 256 10.91 13.94 -8.64
CA GLN A 256 11.88 13.00 -9.18
C GLN A 256 11.54 12.60 -10.62
N LEU A 257 10.28 12.23 -10.90
CA LEU A 257 9.82 11.81 -12.24
C LEU A 257 9.86 12.94 -13.28
N SER A 258 9.84 14.20 -12.83
CA SER A 258 9.96 15.37 -13.71
C SER A 258 11.41 15.81 -13.91
N PHE A 259 12.30 15.47 -12.98
CA PHE A 259 13.71 15.89 -13.00
C PHE A 259 14.59 14.93 -13.80
N GLN A 260 14.33 13.63 -13.70
CA GLN A 260 15.11 12.58 -14.34
C GLN A 260 14.20 11.49 -14.90
N HIS A 261 14.72 10.77 -15.90
CA HIS A 261 14.06 9.56 -16.41
C HIS A 261 14.45 8.36 -15.55
N LEU A 262 13.45 7.64 -15.05
CA LEU A 262 13.60 6.38 -14.32
C LEU A 262 13.09 5.22 -15.16
N ARG A 263 13.49 3.98 -14.84
CA ARG A 263 13.10 2.76 -15.59
C ARG A 263 11.58 2.61 -15.77
N VAL A 264 10.79 3.07 -14.81
CA VAL A 264 9.32 3.09 -14.89
C VAL A 264 8.78 3.85 -16.11
N GLN A 265 9.58 4.78 -16.66
CA GLN A 265 9.25 5.61 -17.82
C GLN A 265 9.84 5.07 -19.14
N ASP A 266 10.77 4.11 -19.10
CA ASP A 266 11.47 3.61 -20.31
C ASP A 266 10.56 2.67 -21.10
N THR A 267 10.10 1.60 -20.45
CA THR A 267 9.17 0.63 -21.02
C THR A 267 8.31 0.06 -19.89
N PRO A 268 7.00 -0.15 -20.11
CA PRO A 268 6.17 -0.82 -19.13
C PRO A 268 6.70 -2.24 -18.87
N MET A 269 7.19 -2.49 -17.64
CA MET A 269 7.63 -3.83 -17.22
C MET A 269 6.51 -4.88 -17.42
N PHE A 270 5.26 -4.45 -17.26
CA PHE A 270 4.08 -5.26 -17.47
C PHE A 270 3.08 -4.52 -18.36
N TYR A 271 2.44 -5.29 -19.25
CA TYR A 271 1.30 -4.82 -20.03
C TYR A 271 0.03 -5.46 -19.47
N LEU A 272 -0.97 -4.63 -19.19
CA LEU A 272 -2.28 -5.09 -18.69
C LEU A 272 -2.82 -6.28 -19.48
N GLN A 273 -2.76 -6.21 -20.82
CA GLN A 273 -3.28 -7.25 -21.70
C GLN A 273 -2.60 -8.61 -21.48
N LYS A 274 -1.28 -8.63 -21.24
CA LYS A 274 -0.51 -9.86 -21.05
C LYS A 274 -0.77 -10.51 -19.69
N MET A 275 -1.16 -9.71 -18.71
CA MET A 275 -1.43 -10.15 -17.34
C MET A 275 -2.92 -10.47 -17.09
N ALA A 276 -3.80 -10.22 -18.07
CA ALA A 276 -5.22 -10.51 -17.97
C ALA A 276 -5.50 -11.99 -18.25
N GLU A 277 -6.30 -12.64 -17.40
CA GLU A 277 -6.74 -14.02 -17.63
C GLU A 277 -8.22 -14.10 -18.05
N THR A 278 -8.62 -15.23 -18.63
CA THR A 278 -10.03 -15.49 -18.98
C THR A 278 -10.87 -15.75 -17.72
N PRO A 279 -12.20 -15.56 -17.75
CA PRO A 279 -13.06 -15.95 -16.62
C PRO A 279 -12.95 -17.43 -16.23
N LEU A 280 -12.69 -18.33 -17.19
CA LEU A 280 -12.48 -19.76 -16.92
C LEU A 280 -11.20 -20.00 -16.12
N ASN A 281 -10.10 -19.32 -16.46
CA ASN A 281 -8.85 -19.42 -15.72
C ASN A 281 -8.99 -18.85 -14.30
N TYR A 282 -9.76 -17.77 -14.11
CA TYR A 282 -10.07 -17.27 -12.77
C TYR A 282 -10.95 -18.23 -11.97
N LEU A 283 -11.90 -18.91 -12.61
CA LEU A 283 -12.68 -19.98 -11.97
C LEU A 283 -11.79 -21.16 -11.58
N GLU A 284 -10.91 -21.63 -12.47
CA GLU A 284 -9.95 -22.69 -12.18
C GLU A 284 -9.05 -22.31 -11.01
N THR A 285 -8.55 -21.08 -11.01
CA THR A 285 -7.74 -20.50 -9.93
C THR A 285 -8.51 -20.46 -8.61
N ALA A 286 -9.79 -20.06 -8.63
CA ALA A 286 -10.66 -20.07 -7.47
C ALA A 286 -10.91 -21.49 -6.92
N VAL A 287 -11.09 -22.49 -7.79
CA VAL A 287 -11.21 -23.91 -7.39
C VAL A 287 -9.92 -24.43 -6.77
N LYS A 288 -8.76 -24.10 -7.38
CA LYS A 288 -7.45 -24.50 -6.86
C LYS A 288 -7.10 -23.83 -5.53
N ASN A 289 -7.55 -22.59 -5.33
CA ASN A 289 -7.45 -21.83 -4.09
C ASN A 289 -6.00 -21.62 -3.57
N ILE A 290 -5.02 -21.44 -4.46
CA ILE A 290 -3.58 -21.34 -4.09
C ILE A 290 -2.72 -20.48 -5.05
N ARG A 291 -3.32 -19.59 -5.85
CA ARG A 291 -2.58 -18.71 -6.79
C ARG A 291 -2.65 -17.24 -6.37
N PHE A 292 -1.73 -16.43 -6.90
CA PHE A 292 -1.62 -14.99 -6.64
C PHE A 292 -2.86 -14.17 -7.01
N ASN A 293 -3.62 -14.58 -8.03
CA ASN A 293 -4.81 -13.89 -8.52
C ASN A 293 -6.12 -14.59 -8.10
N ASN A 294 -6.15 -15.16 -6.90
CA ASN A 294 -7.25 -15.98 -6.42
C ASN A 294 -8.43 -15.15 -5.89
N ILE A 295 -9.43 -14.87 -6.72
CA ILE A 295 -10.67 -14.20 -6.29
C ILE A 295 -11.52 -15.03 -5.30
N GLY A 296 -11.37 -16.36 -5.31
CA GLY A 296 -12.10 -17.30 -4.45
C GLY A 296 -13.49 -17.68 -4.95
N LEU A 297 -13.86 -18.95 -4.72
CA LEU A 297 -15.14 -19.51 -5.18
C LEU A 297 -16.35 -18.81 -4.56
N LEU A 298 -16.26 -18.43 -3.28
CA LEU A 298 -17.35 -17.76 -2.59
C LEU A 298 -17.69 -16.42 -3.27
N VAL A 299 -16.68 -15.59 -3.58
CA VAL A 299 -16.89 -14.29 -4.24
C VAL A 299 -17.43 -14.48 -5.64
N LEU A 300 -16.88 -15.41 -6.44
CA LEU A 300 -17.40 -15.69 -7.78
C LEU A 300 -18.85 -16.17 -7.77
N PHE A 301 -19.18 -17.13 -6.89
CA PHE A 301 -20.53 -17.65 -6.74
C PHE A 301 -21.51 -16.54 -6.38
N PHE A 302 -21.18 -15.72 -5.38
CA PHE A 302 -22.07 -14.63 -4.95
C PHE A 302 -22.10 -13.45 -5.93
N LEU A 303 -21.05 -13.21 -6.72
CA LEU A 303 -21.10 -12.23 -7.81
C LEU A 303 -22.20 -12.61 -8.81
N ILE A 304 -22.23 -13.88 -9.25
CA ILE A 304 -23.24 -14.40 -10.17
C ILE A 304 -24.63 -14.43 -9.52
N LEU A 305 -24.74 -14.97 -8.30
CA LEU A 305 -26.03 -15.10 -7.62
C LEU A 305 -26.67 -13.72 -7.34
N LEU A 306 -25.89 -12.74 -6.90
CA LEU A 306 -26.37 -11.39 -6.64
C LEU A 306 -26.70 -10.63 -7.92
N ALA A 307 -25.99 -10.91 -9.03
CA ALA A 307 -26.35 -10.40 -10.35
C ALA A 307 -27.71 -10.95 -10.83
N ILE A 308 -27.95 -12.26 -10.68
CA ILE A 308 -29.25 -12.88 -10.99
C ILE A 308 -30.35 -12.33 -10.08
N CYS A 309 -30.06 -12.18 -8.79
CA CYS A 309 -31.01 -11.66 -7.80
C CYS A 309 -31.06 -10.12 -7.73
N MET A 310 -30.48 -9.40 -8.69
CA MET A 310 -30.26 -7.96 -8.60
C MET A 310 -31.56 -7.17 -8.36
N ILE A 311 -32.69 -7.65 -8.89
CA ILE A 311 -34.01 -7.03 -8.69
C ILE A 311 -34.44 -6.97 -7.21
N LYS A 312 -33.96 -7.89 -6.36
CA LYS A 312 -34.27 -7.96 -4.92
C LYS A 312 -33.40 -7.04 -4.07
N LEU A 313 -32.36 -6.43 -4.65
CA LEU A 313 -31.39 -5.60 -3.94
C LEU A 313 -31.90 -4.16 -3.78
N SER A 314 -31.38 -3.45 -2.77
CA SER A 314 -31.58 -1.99 -2.65
C SER A 314 -30.92 -1.27 -3.83
N SER A 315 -31.31 -0.01 -4.11
CA SER A 315 -30.68 0.79 -5.17
C SER A 315 -29.16 0.90 -4.99
N GLU A 316 -28.70 1.16 -3.75
CA GLU A 316 -27.28 1.16 -3.39
C GLU A 316 -26.59 -0.18 -3.70
N ASN A 317 -27.20 -1.30 -3.29
CA ASN A 317 -26.60 -2.61 -3.52
C ASN A 317 -26.61 -3.02 -4.99
N LYS A 318 -27.58 -2.55 -5.79
CA LYS A 318 -27.57 -2.70 -7.25
C LYS A 318 -26.38 -1.97 -7.87
N GLN A 319 -26.10 -0.75 -7.43
CA GLN A 319 -24.93 0.01 -7.89
C GLN A 319 -23.63 -0.73 -7.53
N LEU A 320 -23.49 -1.21 -6.29
CA LEU A 320 -22.31 -1.96 -5.85
C LEU A 320 -22.07 -3.24 -6.67
N ILE A 321 -23.12 -4.02 -6.96
CA ILE A 321 -22.98 -5.22 -7.80
C ILE A 321 -22.71 -4.85 -9.26
N GLY A 322 -23.38 -3.83 -9.80
CA GLY A 322 -23.10 -3.34 -11.16
C GLY A 322 -21.65 -2.90 -11.34
N ILE A 323 -21.11 -2.15 -10.38
CA ILE A 323 -19.70 -1.75 -10.36
C ILE A 323 -18.79 -2.97 -10.17
N SER A 324 -19.14 -3.92 -9.29
CA SER A 324 -18.36 -5.16 -9.11
C SER A 324 -18.29 -5.98 -10.41
N LEU A 325 -19.38 -6.06 -11.16
CA LEU A 325 -19.41 -6.72 -12.48
C LEU A 325 -18.55 -5.98 -13.50
N LEU A 326 -18.58 -4.64 -13.51
CA LEU A 326 -17.73 -3.83 -14.37
C LEU A 326 -16.24 -4.07 -14.09
N PHE A 327 -15.85 -4.07 -12.81
CA PHE A 327 -14.46 -4.29 -12.40
C PHE A 327 -14.02 -5.74 -12.63
N PHE A 328 -14.92 -6.71 -12.46
CA PHE A 328 -14.65 -8.09 -12.84
C PHE A 328 -14.44 -8.21 -14.35
N TYR A 329 -15.29 -7.61 -15.18
CA TYR A 329 -15.08 -7.57 -16.62
C TYR A 329 -13.74 -6.92 -16.98
N ALA A 330 -13.42 -5.76 -16.38
CA ALA A 330 -12.16 -5.06 -16.58
C ALA A 330 -10.92 -5.87 -16.16
N SER A 331 -11.04 -6.83 -15.23
CA SER A 331 -9.93 -7.73 -14.88
C SER A 331 -9.67 -8.85 -15.90
N THR A 332 -10.59 -9.09 -16.83
CA THR A 332 -10.51 -10.24 -17.74
C THR A 332 -9.82 -9.89 -19.04
N SER A 333 -9.34 -10.91 -19.76
CA SER A 333 -8.83 -10.77 -21.12
C SER A 333 -9.89 -10.36 -22.16
N PHE A 334 -11.17 -10.35 -21.78
CA PHE A 334 -12.28 -9.90 -22.64
C PHE A 334 -12.42 -8.37 -22.66
N PHE A 335 -11.84 -7.68 -21.68
CA PHE A 335 -11.76 -6.22 -21.70
C PHE A 335 -10.67 -5.78 -22.69
N PRO A 336 -10.91 -4.73 -23.50
CA PRO A 336 -9.98 -4.32 -24.54
C PRO A 336 -8.76 -3.55 -24.00
N HIS A 337 -7.90 -4.23 -23.24
CA HIS A 337 -6.73 -3.65 -22.57
C HIS A 337 -5.76 -2.94 -23.53
N TRP A 338 -5.69 -3.36 -24.79
CA TRP A 338 -4.83 -2.74 -25.80
C TRP A 338 -5.15 -1.28 -26.08
N LEU A 339 -6.39 -0.83 -25.81
CA LEU A 339 -6.78 0.58 -25.95
C LEU A 339 -6.10 1.50 -24.92
N PHE A 340 -5.52 0.92 -23.87
CA PHE A 340 -5.02 1.64 -22.71
C PHE A 340 -3.50 1.54 -22.50
N HIS A 341 -2.77 0.87 -23.40
CA HIS A 341 -1.33 0.62 -23.25
C HIS A 341 -0.51 1.90 -23.09
N GLU A 342 -0.84 2.96 -23.85
CA GLU A 342 -0.14 4.25 -23.83
C GLU A 342 -0.75 5.26 -22.84
N THR A 343 -1.54 4.77 -21.88
CA THR A 343 -2.24 5.62 -20.90
C THR A 343 -1.82 5.28 -19.48
N LEU A 344 -2.13 6.17 -18.54
CA LEU A 344 -1.92 5.95 -17.10
C LEU A 344 -2.64 4.70 -16.57
N PHE A 345 -3.64 4.16 -17.29
CA PHE A 345 -4.29 2.91 -16.91
C PHE A 345 -3.32 1.72 -16.99
N ASN A 346 -2.34 1.71 -17.89
CA ASN A 346 -1.36 0.63 -17.95
C ASN A 346 -0.47 0.55 -16.69
N SER A 347 -0.38 1.64 -15.91
CA SER A 347 0.29 1.65 -14.60
C SER A 347 -0.40 0.76 -13.56
N ILE A 348 -1.63 0.30 -13.82
CA ILE A 348 -2.28 -0.72 -12.98
C ILE A 348 -1.52 -2.05 -13.05
N GLN A 349 -0.81 -2.33 -14.15
CA GLN A 349 0.05 -3.51 -14.43
C GLN A 349 -0.66 -4.87 -14.40
N PHE A 350 -1.45 -5.12 -13.37
CA PHE A 350 -2.04 -6.39 -12.99
C PHE A 350 -3.56 -6.27 -12.90
N PRO A 351 -4.31 -6.77 -13.90
CA PRO A 351 -5.77 -6.66 -13.95
C PRO A 351 -6.49 -7.28 -12.75
N TRP A 352 -5.91 -8.29 -12.09
CA TRP A 352 -6.48 -8.88 -10.88
C TRP A 352 -6.56 -7.90 -9.70
N ARG A 353 -5.84 -6.77 -9.71
CA ARG A 353 -5.97 -5.72 -8.69
C ARG A 353 -7.39 -5.17 -8.60
N TYR A 354 -8.18 -5.27 -9.68
CA TYR A 354 -9.61 -4.92 -9.65
C TYR A 354 -10.43 -5.85 -8.74
N PHE A 355 -9.96 -7.05 -8.41
CA PHE A 355 -10.61 -7.95 -7.46
C PHE A 355 -10.73 -7.34 -6.06
N MET A 356 -9.95 -6.31 -5.72
CA MET A 356 -10.15 -5.59 -4.47
C MET A 356 -11.56 -4.97 -4.38
N ILE A 357 -12.05 -4.41 -5.50
CA ILE A 357 -13.37 -3.80 -5.62
C ILE A 357 -14.44 -4.88 -5.71
N VAL A 358 -14.21 -5.92 -6.52
CA VAL A 358 -15.16 -7.04 -6.69
C VAL A 358 -15.40 -7.73 -5.36
N THR A 359 -14.33 -8.10 -4.65
CA THR A 359 -14.39 -8.76 -3.34
C THR A 359 -15.11 -7.89 -2.32
N PHE A 360 -14.75 -6.61 -2.22
CA PHE A 360 -15.43 -5.70 -1.31
C PHE A 360 -16.92 -5.57 -1.60
N GLY A 361 -17.28 -5.24 -2.86
CA GLY A 361 -18.66 -4.97 -3.25
C GLY A 361 -19.57 -6.19 -3.09
N VAL A 362 -19.11 -7.36 -3.53
CA VAL A 362 -19.87 -8.62 -3.38
C VAL A 362 -20.09 -8.96 -1.92
N LEU A 363 -19.06 -8.91 -1.08
CA LEU A 363 -19.17 -9.30 0.33
C LEU A 363 -19.96 -8.29 1.15
N TRP A 364 -19.85 -6.99 0.84
CA TRP A 364 -20.69 -5.94 1.43
C TRP A 364 -22.17 -6.19 1.14
N VAL A 365 -22.50 -6.40 -0.14
CA VAL A 365 -23.89 -6.62 -0.58
C VAL A 365 -24.44 -7.94 -0.04
N LEU A 366 -23.63 -9.00 0.01
CA LEU A 366 -24.00 -10.27 0.60
C LEU A 366 -24.39 -10.11 2.07
N ALA A 367 -23.55 -9.45 2.87
CA ALA A 367 -23.83 -9.21 4.28
C ALA A 367 -25.08 -8.34 4.49
N ASP A 368 -25.26 -7.28 3.70
CA ASP A 368 -26.42 -6.39 3.81
C ASP A 368 -27.73 -7.07 3.38
N SER A 369 -27.67 -7.85 2.30
CA SER A 369 -28.84 -8.39 1.60
C SER A 369 -29.21 -9.82 2.01
N LEU A 370 -28.43 -10.48 2.86
CA LEU A 370 -28.64 -11.89 3.22
C LEU A 370 -30.09 -12.19 3.66
N ASP A 371 -30.67 -11.31 4.49
CA ASP A 371 -32.04 -11.45 4.99
C ASP A 371 -33.12 -11.37 3.91
N ARG A 372 -32.82 -10.74 2.76
CA ARG A 372 -33.73 -10.59 1.62
C ARG A 372 -33.60 -11.74 0.63
N LEU A 373 -32.48 -12.45 0.65
CA LEU A 373 -32.18 -13.57 -0.24
C LEU A 373 -32.69 -14.90 0.33
N VAL A 374 -32.79 -15.02 1.66
CA VAL A 374 -33.23 -16.24 2.36
C VAL A 374 -34.71 -16.19 2.73
N ALA A 375 -35.33 -17.37 2.85
CA ALA A 375 -36.68 -17.54 3.37
C ALA A 375 -36.90 -16.81 4.72
N LYS A 376 -38.12 -16.36 4.98
CA LYS A 376 -38.49 -15.56 6.18
C LYS A 376 -38.23 -16.24 7.53
N ARG A 377 -37.91 -17.55 7.56
CA ARG A 377 -37.71 -18.33 8.79
C ARG A 377 -36.38 -17.99 9.46
N GLN A 378 -36.42 -17.62 10.74
CA GLN A 378 -35.23 -17.22 11.52
C GLN A 378 -34.18 -18.34 11.62
N GLY A 379 -34.60 -19.61 11.74
CA GLY A 379 -33.67 -20.75 11.78
C GLY A 379 -32.87 -20.91 10.48
N ALA A 380 -33.52 -20.74 9.32
CA ALA A 380 -32.83 -20.83 8.02
C ALA A 380 -31.75 -19.75 7.85
N LYS A 381 -32.02 -18.55 8.37
CA LYS A 381 -31.03 -17.47 8.40
C LYS A 381 -29.83 -17.85 9.24
N ALA A 382 -30.04 -18.27 10.49
CA ALA A 382 -28.95 -18.67 11.39
C ALA A 382 -28.06 -19.77 10.79
N VAL A 383 -28.68 -20.78 10.16
CA VAL A 383 -27.95 -21.84 9.45
C VAL A 383 -27.09 -21.27 8.32
N LEU A 384 -27.60 -20.32 7.52
CA LEU A 384 -26.80 -19.72 6.46
C LEU A 384 -25.65 -18.87 6.98
N TYR A 385 -25.83 -18.10 8.07
CA TYR A 385 -24.72 -17.37 8.71
C TYR A 385 -23.61 -18.33 9.15
N ILE A 386 -23.98 -19.44 9.79
CA ILE A 386 -23.03 -20.47 10.23
C ILE A 386 -22.36 -21.13 9.01
N LEU A 387 -23.12 -21.47 7.98
CA LEU A 387 -22.58 -22.07 6.77
C LEU A 387 -21.56 -21.16 6.08
N LEU A 388 -21.88 -19.87 5.91
CA LEU A 388 -20.96 -18.89 5.35
C LEU A 388 -19.68 -18.79 6.18
N PHE A 389 -19.81 -18.72 7.50
CA PHE A 389 -18.67 -18.69 8.41
C PHE A 389 -17.79 -19.95 8.26
N VAL A 390 -18.39 -21.14 8.28
CA VAL A 390 -17.67 -22.42 8.16
C VAL A 390 -17.02 -22.57 6.79
N VAL A 391 -17.71 -22.22 5.70
CA VAL A 391 -17.16 -22.28 4.34
C VAL A 391 -15.96 -21.35 4.20
N THR A 392 -16.03 -20.14 4.76
CA THR A 392 -14.90 -19.21 4.75
C THR A 392 -13.71 -19.75 5.54
N LEU A 393 -13.93 -20.28 6.75
CA LEU A 393 -12.86 -20.91 7.54
C LEU A 393 -12.23 -22.10 6.81
N PHE A 394 -13.05 -22.95 6.20
CA PHE A 394 -12.58 -24.10 5.43
C PHE A 394 -11.76 -23.64 4.21
N SER A 395 -12.22 -22.61 3.49
CA SER A 395 -11.50 -22.04 2.35
C SER A 395 -10.15 -21.45 2.76
N THR A 396 -10.06 -20.77 3.90
CA THR A 396 -8.79 -20.27 4.45
C THR A 396 -7.86 -21.42 4.81
N PHE A 397 -8.36 -22.41 5.54
CA PHE A 397 -7.59 -23.57 5.95
C PHE A 397 -7.06 -24.36 4.75
N ASP A 398 -7.90 -24.62 3.74
CA ASP A 398 -7.51 -25.27 2.49
C ASP A 398 -6.37 -24.53 1.78
N MET A 399 -6.48 -23.21 1.65
CA MET A 399 -5.42 -22.37 1.06
C MET A 399 -4.11 -22.49 1.84
N GLU A 400 -4.16 -22.36 3.17
CA GLU A 400 -2.98 -22.45 4.02
C GLU A 400 -2.31 -23.83 3.93
N GLN A 401 -3.08 -24.92 3.94
CA GLN A 401 -2.53 -26.27 3.81
C GLN A 401 -1.87 -26.50 2.45
N LYS A 402 -2.47 -25.96 1.38
CA LYS A 402 -1.90 -26.04 0.03
C LYS A 402 -0.61 -25.23 -0.09
N LEU A 403 -0.59 -24.00 0.44
CA LEU A 403 0.61 -23.15 0.49
C LEU A 403 1.73 -23.80 1.29
N LYS A 404 1.42 -24.32 2.48
CA LYS A 404 2.36 -25.01 3.35
C LYS A 404 3.03 -26.21 2.65
N ARG A 405 2.30 -26.93 1.79
CA ARG A 405 2.82 -28.09 1.04
C ARG A 405 3.59 -27.69 -0.22
N SER A 406 3.59 -26.41 -0.60
CA SER A 406 4.26 -25.93 -1.81
C SER A 406 5.77 -25.81 -1.60
N THR A 407 6.49 -26.92 -1.76
CA THR A 407 7.94 -27.02 -1.49
C THR A 407 8.83 -26.17 -2.39
N ARG A 408 8.32 -25.64 -3.50
CA ARG A 408 9.12 -24.85 -4.46
C ARG A 408 9.32 -23.39 -4.07
N ALA A 409 8.58 -22.88 -3.08
CA ALA A 409 8.55 -21.45 -2.78
C ALA A 409 8.44 -21.12 -1.27
N THR A 410 8.34 -22.12 -0.40
CA THR A 410 8.44 -21.92 1.05
C THR A 410 9.91 -21.85 1.48
N VAL A 411 10.23 -20.86 2.30
CA VAL A 411 11.58 -20.54 2.76
C VAL A 411 11.59 -20.45 4.29
N ASP A 412 12.61 -21.02 4.92
CA ASP A 412 12.79 -21.00 6.38
C ASP A 412 13.14 -19.61 6.91
N TYR A 413 12.74 -19.33 8.16
CA TYR A 413 13.03 -18.06 8.83
C TYR A 413 14.53 -17.70 8.80
N SER A 414 15.41 -18.68 8.92
CA SER A 414 16.87 -18.46 8.94
C SER A 414 17.42 -17.85 7.66
N TYR A 415 16.75 -18.04 6.52
CA TYR A 415 17.11 -17.38 5.27
C TYR A 415 16.85 -15.87 5.37
N PHE A 416 15.69 -15.48 5.90
CA PHE A 416 15.30 -14.08 6.04
C PHE A 416 16.13 -13.32 7.09
N GLU A 417 16.74 -14.04 8.03
CA GLU A 417 17.70 -13.48 8.99
C GLU A 417 19.06 -13.15 8.37
N GLN A 418 19.37 -13.68 7.17
CA GLN A 418 20.61 -13.45 6.45
C GLN A 418 20.48 -12.40 5.33
N VAL A 419 19.31 -11.77 5.19
CA VAL A 419 19.08 -10.72 4.19
C VAL A 419 20.02 -9.55 4.44
N ASP A 420 20.78 -9.18 3.42
CA ASP A 420 21.80 -8.12 3.46
C ASP A 420 21.44 -6.89 2.60
N GLY A 421 20.24 -6.90 2.00
CA GLY A 421 19.74 -5.82 1.15
C GLY A 421 20.36 -5.78 -0.24
N SER A 422 21.26 -6.71 -0.58
CA SER A 422 21.95 -6.74 -1.87
C SER A 422 21.06 -7.21 -3.02
N LYS A 423 20.06 -8.08 -2.79
CA LYS A 423 19.21 -8.68 -3.83
C LYS A 423 17.71 -8.42 -3.66
N GLU A 424 17.36 -7.43 -2.86
CA GLU A 424 16.01 -7.29 -2.30
C GLU A 424 15.13 -6.28 -3.04
N LEU A 425 15.41 -5.93 -4.29
CA LEU A 425 14.49 -5.06 -5.04
C LEU A 425 13.26 -5.81 -5.57
N GLY A 426 13.34 -7.14 -5.75
CA GLY A 426 12.23 -7.92 -6.32
C GLY A 426 11.82 -7.40 -7.70
N PHE A 427 10.51 -7.26 -7.94
CA PHE A 427 10.00 -6.55 -9.13
C PHE A 427 10.12 -5.02 -9.03
N GLY A 428 10.54 -4.51 -7.87
CA GLY A 428 10.61 -3.09 -7.49
C GLY A 428 11.78 -2.32 -8.09
N GLU A 429 12.35 -2.74 -9.23
CA GLU A 429 13.48 -2.07 -9.90
C GLU A 429 13.07 -0.81 -10.68
N GLU A 430 11.78 -0.49 -10.75
CA GLU A 430 11.26 0.53 -11.66
C GLU A 430 11.73 1.97 -11.35
N PHE A 431 12.23 2.25 -10.15
CA PHE A 431 12.76 3.57 -9.78
C PHE A 431 14.29 3.63 -9.80
N LEU A 432 14.97 2.67 -10.43
CA LEU A 432 16.36 2.86 -10.82
C LEU A 432 16.44 3.88 -11.97
N PRO A 433 17.55 4.63 -12.09
CA PRO A 433 17.81 5.48 -13.24
C PRO A 433 17.65 4.76 -14.58
N SER A 434 17.11 5.46 -15.58
CA SER A 434 16.84 4.93 -16.92
C SER A 434 18.06 4.19 -17.51
N GLY A 435 17.82 3.02 -18.10
CA GLY A 435 18.85 2.15 -18.68
C GLY A 435 19.66 1.31 -17.69
N MET A 436 19.48 1.44 -16.38
CA MET A 436 20.25 0.67 -15.38
C MET A 436 19.71 -0.76 -15.29
N GLU A 437 20.25 -1.68 -16.09
CA GLU A 437 19.67 -3.04 -16.25
C GLU A 437 19.88 -3.96 -15.04
N ASN A 438 20.91 -3.71 -14.23
CA ASN A 438 21.16 -4.33 -12.93
C ASN A 438 21.93 -3.31 -12.09
N TRP A 439 21.91 -3.40 -10.75
CA TRP A 439 22.82 -2.58 -9.96
C TRP A 439 24.26 -3.00 -10.26
N MET A 440 24.89 -2.28 -11.17
CA MET A 440 26.30 -2.48 -11.49
C MET A 440 27.12 -2.19 -10.25
N ALA A 441 28.30 -2.80 -10.20
CA ALA A 441 29.06 -3.05 -8.99
C ALA A 441 30.24 -2.08 -8.76
N PRO A 442 30.07 -0.75 -8.63
CA PRO A 442 31.05 -0.02 -7.86
C PRO A 442 30.84 -0.41 -6.39
N THR A 443 31.71 -1.29 -5.89
CA THR A 443 31.82 -1.54 -4.44
C THR A 443 32.58 -0.41 -3.73
N GLY A 444 32.99 0.64 -4.46
CA GLY A 444 33.78 1.75 -3.96
C GLY A 444 33.73 2.97 -4.87
N LEU A 445 34.42 4.03 -4.44
CA LEU A 445 34.57 5.28 -5.17
C LEU A 445 35.38 5.05 -6.46
N LEU A 446 34.87 5.54 -7.59
CA LEU A 446 35.61 5.59 -8.86
C LEU A 446 36.05 7.02 -9.14
N SER A 447 37.10 7.18 -9.94
CA SER A 447 37.63 8.49 -10.31
C SER A 447 38.14 8.53 -11.75
N GLU A 448 37.87 9.62 -12.46
CA GLU A 448 38.41 9.89 -13.80
C GLU A 448 38.97 11.33 -13.87
N PRO A 449 40.28 11.53 -14.08
CA PRO A 449 41.32 10.51 -14.20
C PRO A 449 41.63 9.80 -12.87
N THR A 450 42.30 8.64 -12.94
CA THR A 450 42.65 7.80 -11.77
C THR A 450 43.84 8.32 -10.95
N THR A 451 44.38 9.49 -11.30
CA THR A 451 45.58 10.10 -10.71
C THR A 451 45.34 10.78 -9.36
N ILE A 452 44.08 10.91 -8.94
CA ILE A 452 43.70 11.53 -7.67
C ILE A 452 44.19 10.72 -6.46
N LYS A 453 44.63 11.42 -5.41
CA LYS A 453 44.91 10.78 -4.12
C LYS A 453 43.71 10.95 -3.20
N ILE A 454 43.18 9.83 -2.71
CA ILE A 454 42.09 9.78 -1.73
C ILE A 454 42.64 9.26 -0.39
N ARG A 455 42.30 9.93 0.71
CA ARG A 455 42.63 9.53 2.09
C ARG A 455 41.41 9.64 2.99
N ASN A 456 41.46 8.96 4.14
CA ASN A 456 40.43 9.04 5.20
C ASN A 456 38.99 8.83 4.70
N MET A 457 38.81 8.04 3.64
CA MET A 457 37.48 7.75 3.10
C MET A 457 36.69 6.93 4.12
N SER A 458 35.52 7.44 4.50
CA SER A 458 34.61 6.75 5.41
C SER A 458 33.16 7.09 5.06
N ARG A 459 32.24 6.26 5.56
CA ARG A 459 30.81 6.45 5.41
C ARG A 459 30.11 6.28 6.73
N SER A 460 29.22 7.22 7.05
CA SER A 460 28.28 7.12 8.17
C SER A 460 26.86 7.22 7.63
N TYR A 461 26.16 6.09 7.54
CA TYR A 461 24.78 6.00 7.02
C TYR A 461 24.64 6.63 5.63
N SER A 462 24.12 7.86 5.54
CA SER A 462 23.88 8.62 4.30
C SER A 462 25.04 9.52 3.88
N THR A 463 26.06 9.70 4.74
CA THR A 463 27.11 10.69 4.54
C THR A 463 28.45 10.03 4.24
N PHE A 464 29.09 10.46 3.15
CA PHE A 464 30.46 10.12 2.78
C PHE A 464 31.40 11.24 3.17
N PHE A 465 32.56 10.87 3.68
CA PHE A 465 33.67 11.75 4.01
C PHE A 465 34.91 11.24 3.27
N LEU A 466 35.68 12.14 2.66
CA LEU A 466 36.98 11.82 2.10
C LEU A 466 37.87 13.05 2.06
N ASP A 467 39.18 12.84 2.14
CA ASP A 467 40.19 13.85 1.84
C ASP A 467 40.71 13.57 0.43
N TYR A 468 40.79 14.60 -0.42
CA TYR A 468 41.27 14.47 -1.79
C TYR A 468 42.42 15.43 -2.12
N GLU A 469 43.31 14.98 -3.01
CA GLU A 469 44.28 15.80 -3.73
C GLU A 469 44.14 15.49 -5.23
N ALA A 470 43.50 16.40 -5.96
CA ALA A 470 43.21 16.32 -7.40
C ALA A 470 44.05 17.38 -8.15
N PRO A 471 45.17 16.99 -8.80
CA PRO A 471 46.03 17.93 -9.53
C PRO A 471 45.34 18.59 -10.73
N GLU A 472 44.33 17.92 -11.28
CA GLU A 472 43.52 18.34 -12.42
C GLU A 472 42.04 18.08 -12.15
N MET A 473 41.15 18.57 -13.03
CA MET A 473 39.72 18.28 -12.95
C MET A 473 39.49 16.77 -12.94
N THR A 474 38.96 16.28 -11.81
CA THR A 474 38.72 14.87 -11.58
C THR A 474 37.27 14.62 -11.23
N ASN A 475 36.60 13.77 -11.99
CA ASN A 475 35.29 13.27 -11.66
C ASN A 475 35.41 12.19 -10.58
N LEU A 476 34.58 12.29 -9.56
CA LEU A 476 34.44 11.33 -8.47
C LEU A 476 33.03 10.74 -8.52
N ILE A 477 32.96 9.44 -8.78
CA ILE A 477 31.70 8.69 -8.90
C ILE A 477 31.54 7.84 -7.64
N PHE A 478 30.54 8.19 -6.84
CA PHE A 478 30.24 7.50 -5.60
C PHE A 478 29.39 6.26 -5.87
N PRO A 479 29.54 5.19 -5.06
CA PRO A 479 28.69 4.01 -5.11
C PRO A 479 27.34 4.32 -4.46
N LEU A 480 26.63 5.29 -5.05
CA LEU A 480 25.33 5.79 -4.61
C LEU A 480 24.47 6.00 -5.84
N ILE A 481 23.24 5.48 -5.82
CA ILE A 481 22.28 5.71 -6.90
C ILE A 481 21.88 7.18 -6.88
N TYR A 482 21.92 7.81 -8.05
CA TYR A 482 21.60 9.22 -8.17
C TYR A 482 20.10 9.47 -8.08
N TYR A 483 19.73 10.27 -7.07
CA TYR A 483 18.42 10.86 -6.95
C TYR A 483 18.59 12.35 -6.65
N LYS A 484 17.72 13.19 -7.19
CA LYS A 484 17.75 14.62 -6.88
C LYS A 484 17.68 14.83 -5.37
N GLY A 485 18.59 15.62 -4.80
CA GLY A 485 18.62 15.93 -3.35
C GLY A 485 19.95 15.62 -2.65
N TYR A 486 20.94 15.05 -3.34
CA TYR A 486 22.31 15.00 -2.84
C TYR A 486 22.97 16.39 -2.84
N GLU A 487 23.75 16.67 -1.81
CA GLU A 487 24.56 17.88 -1.66
C GLU A 487 26.00 17.49 -1.33
N VAL A 488 26.92 18.36 -1.74
CA VAL A 488 28.36 18.22 -1.47
C VAL A 488 28.88 19.51 -0.87
N LYS A 489 29.74 19.37 0.14
CA LYS A 489 30.48 20.47 0.77
C LYS A 489 31.97 20.12 0.75
N ILE A 490 32.79 21.13 0.52
CA ILE A 490 34.24 21.03 0.68
C ILE A 490 34.74 21.98 1.76
N GLU A 491 35.77 21.55 2.48
CA GLU A 491 36.57 22.37 3.38
C GLU A 491 38.02 22.34 2.90
N GLY A 492 38.61 23.49 2.57
CA GLY A 492 39.96 23.58 2.00
C GLY A 492 40.04 24.59 0.84
N GLY A 493 41.16 24.55 0.10
CA GLY A 493 41.43 25.45 -1.03
C GLY A 493 40.95 24.94 -2.39
N GLY A 494 40.48 23.69 -2.47
CA GLY A 494 39.95 23.10 -3.70
C GLY A 494 38.58 23.64 -4.11
N THR A 495 38.08 23.15 -5.24
CA THR A 495 36.73 23.44 -5.76
C THR A 495 35.96 22.15 -6.05
N VAL A 496 34.63 22.21 -5.98
CA VAL A 496 33.73 21.09 -6.31
C VAL A 496 32.54 21.57 -7.14
N SER A 497 32.09 20.75 -8.08
CA SER A 497 30.85 20.98 -8.82
C SER A 497 29.61 20.75 -7.95
N LYS A 498 28.43 21.10 -8.47
CA LYS A 498 27.19 20.52 -7.93
C LYS A 498 27.15 19.02 -8.21
N VAL A 499 26.40 18.30 -7.38
CA VAL A 499 26.13 16.87 -7.59
C VAL A 499 25.28 16.69 -8.85
N HIS A 500 25.65 15.73 -9.68
CA HIS A 500 24.94 15.37 -10.90
C HIS A 500 25.00 13.85 -11.15
N ASP A 501 24.26 13.39 -12.17
CA ASP A 501 24.34 12.01 -12.64
C ASP A 501 25.64 11.82 -13.43
N ALA A 502 26.40 10.76 -13.12
CA ALA A 502 27.63 10.38 -13.81
C ALA A 502 27.45 10.14 -15.33
N GLY A 503 26.22 10.00 -15.82
CA GLY A 503 25.97 9.65 -17.22
C GLY A 503 26.58 8.29 -17.57
N ARG A 504 26.75 7.98 -18.87
CA ARG A 504 27.40 6.73 -19.30
C ARG A 504 28.92 6.87 -19.26
N PHE A 505 29.57 6.05 -18.45
CA PHE A 505 31.03 5.97 -18.40
C PHE A 505 31.61 5.41 -19.71
N LYS A 506 32.77 5.92 -20.17
CA LYS A 506 33.33 5.58 -21.50
C LYS A 506 33.77 4.12 -21.65
N ASP A 507 34.06 3.42 -20.56
CA ASP A 507 34.56 2.03 -20.57
C ASP A 507 33.66 1.02 -19.83
N GLY A 508 32.43 1.42 -19.47
CA GLY A 508 31.46 0.52 -18.85
C GLY A 508 30.04 1.03 -19.04
N ASN A 509 29.07 0.12 -19.10
CA ASN A 509 27.64 0.46 -19.10
C ASN A 509 27.17 1.10 -17.77
N MET A 510 28.05 1.70 -16.95
CA MET A 510 27.72 2.31 -15.66
C MET A 510 27.18 3.71 -15.85
N HIS A 511 25.94 3.94 -15.39
CA HIS A 511 25.25 5.22 -15.32
C HIS A 511 24.23 5.22 -14.17
N GLY A 512 23.72 6.40 -13.80
CA GLY A 512 22.77 6.53 -12.69
C GLY A 512 23.41 6.59 -11.31
N PHE A 513 24.70 6.95 -11.24
CA PHE A 513 25.45 7.11 -10.01
C PHE A 513 25.71 8.58 -9.67
N VAL A 514 25.91 8.86 -8.40
CA VAL A 514 26.24 10.19 -7.90
C VAL A 514 27.65 10.60 -8.34
N GLU A 515 27.76 11.70 -9.09
CA GLU A 515 29.04 12.28 -9.53
C GLU A 515 29.24 13.72 -9.04
N VAL A 516 30.49 14.05 -8.73
CA VAL A 516 30.99 15.41 -8.54
C VAL A 516 32.35 15.57 -9.21
N THR A 517 32.65 16.76 -9.73
CA THR A 517 33.98 17.10 -10.25
C THR A 517 34.74 17.93 -9.24
N VAL A 518 35.96 17.53 -8.90
CA VAL A 518 36.84 18.21 -7.94
C VAL A 518 38.15 18.68 -8.58
N VAL A 519 38.72 19.76 -8.04
CA VAL A 519 40.07 20.26 -8.36
C VAL A 519 40.74 20.74 -7.08
N GLY A 520 42.06 20.61 -6.99
CA GLY A 520 42.85 21.06 -5.86
C GLY A 520 42.78 20.07 -4.71
N ASN A 521 42.80 20.55 -3.47
CA ASN A 521 42.78 19.71 -2.28
C ASN A 521 41.72 20.16 -1.28
N GLY A 522 41.11 19.20 -0.61
CA GLY A 522 40.10 19.49 0.40
C GLY A 522 39.54 18.25 1.08
N LYS A 523 38.75 18.52 2.12
CA LYS A 523 37.90 17.53 2.78
C LYS A 523 36.50 17.63 2.20
N LEU A 524 36.05 16.57 1.55
CA LEU A 524 34.76 16.49 0.90
C LEU A 524 33.77 15.76 1.81
N THR A 525 32.58 16.33 1.96
CA THR A 525 31.42 15.71 2.61
C THR A 525 30.27 15.66 1.62
N LEU A 526 29.73 14.48 1.35
CA LEU A 526 28.60 14.24 0.43
C LEU A 526 27.48 13.53 1.18
N TRP A 527 26.24 14.02 1.10
CA TRP A 527 25.08 13.41 1.74
C TRP A 527 23.78 13.72 1.01
N TYR A 528 22.70 13.00 1.34
CA TYR A 528 21.36 13.31 0.86
C TYR A 528 20.68 14.34 1.76
N ALA A 529 20.69 15.61 1.36
CA ALA A 529 20.10 16.71 2.12
C ALA A 529 18.57 16.82 1.95
N GLY A 530 18.05 16.25 0.86
CA GLY A 530 16.68 16.41 0.42
C GLY A 530 16.39 17.81 -0.16
N THR A 531 15.43 17.84 -1.07
CA THR A 531 15.12 19.04 -1.87
C THR A 531 14.26 20.04 -1.10
N PHE A 532 14.16 21.26 -1.63
CA PHE A 532 13.20 22.25 -1.13
C PHE A 532 11.76 21.75 -1.20
N VAL A 533 11.37 21.08 -2.30
CA VAL A 533 10.03 20.49 -2.48
C VAL A 533 9.74 19.45 -1.41
N GLN A 534 10.72 18.58 -1.10
CA GLN A 534 10.60 17.58 -0.04
C GLN A 534 10.43 18.21 1.36
N LYS A 535 11.17 19.28 1.65
CA LYS A 535 11.07 19.99 2.94
C LYS A 535 9.73 20.73 3.09
N MET A 536 9.29 21.42 2.04
CA MET A 536 8.02 22.16 2.06
C MET A 536 6.80 21.26 2.09
N SER A 537 6.80 20.17 1.30
CA SER A 537 5.70 19.22 1.30
C SER A 537 5.54 18.52 2.66
N PHE A 538 6.65 18.20 3.33
CA PHE A 538 6.63 17.70 4.71
C PHE A 538 5.96 18.69 5.68
N LEU A 539 6.31 19.99 5.60
CA LEU A 539 5.70 21.03 6.42
C LEU A 539 4.20 21.17 6.15
N VAL A 540 3.79 21.26 4.88
CA VAL A 540 2.39 21.36 4.46
C VAL A 540 1.57 20.18 4.98
N THR A 541 2.07 18.96 4.78
CA THR A 541 1.41 17.75 5.27
C THR A 541 1.31 17.72 6.79
N SER A 542 2.36 18.15 7.50
CA SER A 542 2.35 18.22 8.97
C SER A 542 1.29 19.20 9.48
N ILE A 543 1.22 20.41 8.91
CA ILE A 543 0.20 21.41 9.24
C ILE A 543 -1.21 20.87 8.92
N ALA A 544 -1.38 20.21 7.78
CA ALA A 544 -2.67 19.66 7.37
C ALA A 544 -3.17 18.57 8.34
N TRP A 545 -2.30 17.65 8.79
CA TRP A 545 -2.66 16.64 9.78
C TRP A 545 -2.98 17.24 11.15
N VAL A 546 -2.15 18.17 11.63
CA VAL A 546 -2.40 18.86 12.92
C VAL A 546 -3.70 19.65 12.86
N GLY A 547 -3.94 20.39 11.78
CA GLY A 547 -5.18 21.13 11.57
C GLY A 547 -6.41 20.22 11.52
N MET A 548 -6.31 19.09 10.82
CA MET A 548 -7.38 18.09 10.75
C MET A 548 -7.70 17.51 12.14
N ILE A 549 -6.68 17.09 12.90
CA ILE A 549 -6.86 16.56 14.26
C ILE A 549 -7.48 17.63 15.18
N GLY A 550 -6.96 18.86 15.14
CA GLY A 550 -7.48 19.98 15.92
C GLY A 550 -8.97 20.26 15.63
N ALA A 551 -9.36 20.26 14.36
CA ALA A 551 -10.74 20.46 13.93
C ALA A 551 -11.69 19.36 14.43
N LEU A 552 -11.24 18.09 14.41
CA LEU A 552 -12.02 16.95 14.90
C LEU A 552 -12.19 16.96 16.43
N LEU A 553 -11.13 17.33 17.16
CA LEU A 553 -11.20 17.46 18.61
C LEU A 553 -12.10 18.62 19.03
N TRP A 554 -12.04 19.74 18.31
CA TRP A 554 -12.93 20.88 18.55
C TRP A 554 -14.40 20.52 18.31
N SER A 555 -14.71 19.89 17.17
CA SER A 555 -16.10 19.54 16.83
C SER A 555 -16.72 18.60 17.86
N LYS A 556 -15.96 17.61 18.35
CA LYS A 556 -16.39 16.73 19.44
C LYS A 556 -16.65 17.49 20.73
N LYS A 557 -15.82 18.49 21.07
CA LYS A 557 -16.01 19.32 22.27
C LYS A 557 -17.27 20.18 22.17
N THR A 558 -17.58 20.73 21.00
CA THR A 558 -18.82 21.49 20.79
C THR A 558 -20.06 20.60 20.86
N GLU A 559 -20.01 19.39 20.30
CA GLU A 559 -21.11 18.41 20.38
C GLU A 559 -21.37 17.88 21.81
N MET A 560 -20.38 17.88 22.70
CA MET A 560 -20.56 17.53 24.11
C MET A 560 -21.08 18.69 24.98
N LYS A 561 -21.01 19.94 24.48
CA LYS A 561 -21.46 21.14 25.18
C LYS A 561 -22.87 21.59 24.77
N SER A 562 -23.30 21.20 23.58
CA SER A 562 -24.70 21.27 23.12
C SER A 562 -25.46 20.03 23.60
#